data_AF-A0A3M1N011-F1
#
_entry.id   AF-A0A3M1N011-F1
#
_cell.length_a   1.000
_cell.length_b   1.000
_cell.length_c   1.000
_cell.angle_alpha   90.00
_cell.angle_beta   90.00
_cell.angle_gamma   90.00
#
_symmetry.space_group_name_H-M   'P 1'
#
loop_
_entity.id
_entity.type
_entity.pdbx_description
1 polymer ?
#
loop_
_entity_poly.entity_id
_entity_poly.type
_entity_poly.pdbx_seq_one_letter_code
_entity_poly.pdbx_strand_id
1 'polypeptide(L)'
;RIVDLARDLVKLSSLEPDRDIEIIETGIRAGEKLYEELFWAYEERTMIETGTIFSIALAEQSGQSFVCNATEQIEALLADLHTTAESTLRERLKAVVRMSYPTSNQAAQGTEQVKLNVSLLSDGSKLESRHVVTGI
;
A
#
# COMPACT_ATOMS: atom_id res chain seq x y z
N ARG A 1 5.12 14.64 5.22
CA ARG A 1 3.82 13.94 5.30
C ARG A 1 2.95 14.45 4.15
N ILE A 2 1.85 13.78 3.77
CA ILE A 2 1.03 14.22 2.61
C ILE A 2 0.41 15.61 2.80
N VAL A 3 0.04 15.96 4.03
CA VAL A 3 -0.55 17.27 4.36
C VAL A 3 0.43 18.43 4.16
N ASP A 4 1.72 18.19 4.42
CA ASP A 4 2.76 19.20 4.22
C ASP A 4 2.91 19.48 2.72
N LEU A 5 2.95 18.42 1.91
CA LEU A 5 2.99 18.53 0.46
C LEU A 5 1.78 19.29 -0.09
N ALA A 6 0.56 18.99 0.38
CA ALA A 6 -0.64 19.71 -0.04
C ALA A 6 -0.54 21.22 0.24
N ARG A 7 -0.11 21.60 1.46
CA ARG A 7 0.11 23.01 1.83
C ARG A 7 1.19 23.68 0.99
N ASP A 8 2.28 22.97 0.70
CA ASP A 8 3.37 23.49 -0.12
C ASP A 8 2.93 23.72 -1.56
N LEU A 9 2.12 22.83 -2.13
CA LEU A 9 1.55 23.01 -3.47
C LEU A 9 0.63 24.23 -3.56
N VAL A 10 -0.20 24.48 -2.53
CA VAL A 10 -1.04 25.69 -2.46
C VAL A 10 -0.17 26.95 -2.43
N LYS A 11 0.87 26.98 -1.59
CA LYS A 11 1.81 28.12 -1.51
C LYS A 11 2.59 28.35 -2.80
N LEU A 12 3.05 27.28 -3.46
CA LEU A 12 3.74 27.36 -4.75
C LEU A 12 2.84 27.94 -5.85
N SER A 13 1.52 27.80 -5.69
CA SER A 13 0.53 28.42 -6.55
C SER A 13 0.23 29.88 -6.20
N SER A 14 1.00 30.49 -5.29
CA SER A 14 0.81 31.85 -4.76
C SER A 14 -0.54 32.04 -4.04
N LEU A 15 -1.07 30.98 -3.42
CA LEU A 15 -2.31 31.00 -2.64
C LEU A 15 -2.02 30.72 -1.16
N GLU A 16 -2.92 31.16 -0.28
CA GLU A 16 -2.86 30.93 1.16
C GLU A 16 -3.67 29.66 1.55
N PRO A 17 -3.03 28.63 2.13
CA PRO A 17 -3.73 27.47 2.68
C PRO A 17 -4.74 27.88 3.76
N ASP A 18 -5.87 27.19 3.82
CA ASP A 18 -6.95 27.41 4.79
C ASP A 18 -7.65 28.79 4.67
N ARG A 19 -7.28 29.60 3.67
CA ARG A 19 -7.96 30.85 3.30
C ARG A 19 -8.48 30.81 1.88
N ASP A 20 -7.60 30.60 0.90
CA ASP A 20 -7.96 30.56 -0.52
C ASP A 20 -8.38 29.14 -0.94
N ILE A 21 -7.75 28.12 -0.32
CA ILE A 21 -8.06 26.70 -0.54
C ILE A 21 -8.11 25.99 0.82
N GLU A 22 -9.24 25.40 1.16
CA GLU A 22 -9.46 24.60 2.37
C GLU A 22 -8.84 23.19 2.23
N ILE A 23 -8.20 22.69 3.29
CA ILE A 23 -7.69 21.32 3.36
C ILE A 23 -8.57 20.48 4.28
N ILE A 24 -9.26 19.48 3.69
CA ILE A 24 -10.19 18.61 4.40
C ILE A 24 -9.60 17.21 4.55
N GLU A 25 -9.57 16.69 5.78
CA GLU A 25 -9.21 15.30 6.06
C GLU A 25 -10.39 14.37 5.75
N THR A 26 -10.23 13.52 4.73
CA THR A 26 -11.28 12.59 4.29
C THR A 26 -11.13 11.17 4.84
N GLY A 27 -10.11 10.95 5.68
CA GLY A 27 -9.72 9.62 6.12
C GLY A 27 -9.01 8.82 5.03
N ILE A 28 -8.71 7.56 5.34
CA ILE A 28 -8.06 6.62 4.42
C ILE A 28 -9.08 5.99 3.48
N ARG A 29 -8.81 5.94 2.17
CA ARG A 29 -9.67 5.20 1.23
C ARG A 29 -9.38 3.70 1.31
N ALA A 30 -10.39 2.88 1.02
CA ALA A 30 -10.24 1.43 1.01
C ALA A 30 -9.11 1.01 0.03
N GLY A 31 -8.12 0.29 0.55
CA GLY A 31 -6.98 -0.19 -0.22
C GLY A 31 -5.77 0.76 -0.27
N GLU A 32 -5.84 1.96 0.32
CA GLU A 32 -4.67 2.83 0.44
C GLU A 32 -3.65 2.27 1.46
N LYS A 33 -2.35 2.39 1.15
CA LYS A 33 -1.25 2.12 2.09
C LYS A 33 -0.84 3.41 2.78
N LEU A 34 -0.57 3.34 4.09
CA LEU A 34 -0.11 4.50 4.88
C LEU A 34 1.33 4.90 4.57
N TYR A 35 2.14 3.95 4.12
CA TYR A 35 3.53 4.16 3.72
C TYR A 35 3.90 3.20 2.60
N GLU A 36 4.87 3.60 1.81
CA GLU A 36 5.50 2.73 0.82
C GLU A 36 6.79 2.12 1.38
N GLU A 37 7.05 0.90 0.94
CA GLU A 37 8.29 0.19 1.22
C GLU A 37 9.08 0.15 -0.07
N LEU A 38 10.37 0.50 -0.01
CA LEU A 38 11.25 0.42 -1.19
C LEU A 38 11.63 -1.02 -1.52
N PHE A 39 11.60 -1.91 -0.52
CA PHE A 39 11.96 -3.32 -0.65
C PHE A 39 11.12 -4.15 0.32
N TRP A 40 10.86 -5.40 -0.04
CA TRP A 40 10.31 -6.38 0.89
C TRP A 40 11.40 -7.00 1.78
N ALA A 41 11.00 -7.53 2.94
CA ALA A 41 11.93 -8.12 3.90
C ALA A 41 12.72 -9.33 3.37
N TYR A 42 12.20 -10.01 2.34
CA TYR A 42 12.85 -11.17 1.71
C TYR A 42 13.79 -10.80 0.56
N GLU A 43 13.81 -9.54 0.12
CA GLU A 43 14.65 -9.11 -0.99
C GLU A 43 16.08 -8.84 -0.51
N GLU A 44 17.05 -9.53 -1.12
CA GLU A 44 18.45 -9.25 -0.88
C GLU A 44 18.88 -8.00 -1.65
N ARG A 45 19.38 -7.01 -0.90
CA ARG A 45 19.78 -5.71 -1.44
C ARG A 45 21.23 -5.39 -1.13
N THR A 46 21.92 -4.79 -2.08
CA THR A 46 23.27 -4.26 -1.92
C THR A 46 23.29 -2.79 -2.30
N MET A 47 24.06 -1.97 -1.58
CA MET A 47 24.27 -0.58 -1.96
C MET A 47 25.42 -0.49 -2.96
N ILE A 48 25.22 0.27 -4.03
CA ILE A 48 26.27 0.53 -5.03
C ILE A 48 27.25 1.56 -4.46
N GLU A 49 28.51 1.56 -4.95
CA GLU A 49 29.61 2.42 -4.47
C GLU A 49 29.27 3.91 -4.34
N THR A 50 28.35 4.43 -5.17
CA THR A 50 27.91 5.82 -5.14
C THR A 50 27.09 6.20 -3.90
N GLY A 51 26.62 5.22 -3.11
CA GLY A 51 25.96 5.43 -1.83
C GLY A 51 24.51 5.93 -1.87
N THR A 52 23.93 6.10 -3.07
CA THR A 52 22.55 6.62 -3.25
C THR A 52 21.63 5.64 -3.97
N ILE A 53 22.17 4.57 -4.52
CA ILE A 53 21.45 3.59 -5.34
C ILE A 53 21.62 2.20 -4.73
N PHE A 54 20.52 1.45 -4.68
CA PHE A 54 20.49 0.05 -4.29
C PHE A 54 20.34 -0.85 -5.52
N SER A 55 21.02 -2.00 -5.51
CA SER A 55 20.79 -3.12 -6.43
C SER A 55 20.07 -4.24 -5.68
N ILE A 56 19.11 -4.89 -6.36
CA ILE A 56 18.40 -6.06 -5.86
C ILE A 56 18.87 -7.27 -6.66
N ALA A 57 19.30 -8.32 -5.97
CA ALA A 57 19.59 -9.60 -6.60
C ALA A 57 18.30 -10.41 -6.69
N LEU A 58 17.67 -10.42 -7.86
CA LEU A 58 16.55 -11.32 -8.12
C LEU A 58 17.10 -12.73 -8.23
N ALA A 59 16.74 -13.62 -7.31
CA ALA A 59 17.03 -15.03 -7.45
C ALA A 59 16.38 -15.53 -8.75
N GLU A 60 17.19 -15.98 -9.72
CA GLU A 60 16.70 -16.58 -10.95
C GLU A 60 15.88 -17.82 -10.63
N GLN A 61 14.57 -17.66 -10.51
CA GLN A 61 13.62 -18.76 -10.52
C GLN A 61 13.53 -19.28 -11.96
N SER A 62 14.51 -20.09 -12.39
CA SER A 62 14.52 -20.94 -13.60
C SER A 62 13.55 -20.48 -14.70
N GLY A 63 13.92 -19.40 -15.39
CA GLY A 63 13.01 -18.54 -16.17
C GLY A 63 12.40 -19.13 -17.44
N GLN A 64 12.70 -20.37 -17.83
CA GLN A 64 12.26 -20.90 -19.12
C GLN A 64 10.96 -21.69 -19.07
N SER A 65 10.65 -22.36 -17.95
CA SER A 65 9.39 -23.12 -17.82
C SER A 65 8.19 -22.25 -17.42
N PHE A 66 8.43 -21.05 -16.89
CA PHE A 66 7.37 -20.17 -16.38
C PHE A 66 6.75 -19.27 -17.47
N VAL A 67 7.56 -18.73 -18.38
CA VAL A 67 7.08 -17.81 -19.44
C VAL A 67 6.14 -18.52 -20.41
N CYS A 68 6.47 -19.76 -20.82
CA CYS A 68 5.63 -20.52 -21.75
C CYS A 68 4.25 -20.85 -21.15
N ASN A 69 4.18 -21.15 -19.85
CA ASN A 69 2.93 -21.49 -19.19
C ASN A 69 2.02 -20.25 -18.99
N ALA A 70 2.59 -19.08 -18.71
CA ALA A 70 1.80 -17.87 -18.53
C ALA A 70 1.06 -17.46 -19.82
N THR A 71 1.75 -17.49 -20.97
CA THR A 71 1.15 -17.11 -22.26
C THR A 71 0.01 -18.03 -22.65
N GLU A 72 0.20 -19.35 -22.56
CA GLU A 72 -0.85 -20.35 -22.85
C GLU A 72 -2.07 -20.16 -21.93
N GLN A 73 -1.86 -19.91 -20.64
CA GLN A 73 -2.96 -19.66 -19.72
C GLN A 73 -3.71 -18.34 -20.03
N ILE A 74 -2.99 -17.30 -20.47
CA ILE A 74 -3.61 -16.02 -20.89
C ILE A 74 -4.44 -16.22 -22.16
N GLU A 75 -3.93 -16.94 -23.16
CA GLU A 75 -4.66 -17.24 -24.38
C GLU A 75 -5.94 -18.04 -24.09
N ALA A 76 -5.86 -19.03 -23.20
CA ALA A 76 -7.02 -19.79 -22.74
C ALA A 76 -8.05 -18.91 -22.01
N LEU A 77 -7.61 -17.91 -21.22
CA LEU A 77 -8.50 -16.93 -20.60
C LEU A 77 -9.19 -16.03 -21.62
N LEU A 78 -8.47 -15.58 -22.66
CA LEU A 78 -9.00 -14.76 -23.75
C LEU A 78 -10.05 -15.51 -24.57
N ALA A 79 -9.84 -16.80 -24.83
CA ALA A 79 -10.81 -17.63 -25.55
C ALA A 79 -12.16 -17.76 -24.82
N ASP A 80 -12.13 -17.75 -23.48
CA ASP A 80 -13.28 -18.04 -22.63
C ASP A 80 -14.00 -16.78 -22.10
N LEU A 81 -13.51 -15.59 -22.47
CA LEU A 81 -13.86 -14.29 -21.88
C LEU A 81 -15.34 -13.91 -22.03
N HIS A 82 -16.02 -14.43 -23.06
CA HIS A 82 -17.44 -14.20 -23.32
C HIS A 82 -18.33 -15.42 -23.06
N THR A 83 -17.73 -16.58 -22.78
CA THR A 83 -18.43 -17.87 -22.68
C THR A 83 -18.56 -18.32 -21.22
N THR A 84 -17.68 -17.83 -20.35
CA THR A 84 -17.57 -18.28 -18.96
C THR A 84 -18.07 -17.22 -17.98
N ALA A 85 -18.57 -17.65 -16.83
CA ALA A 85 -18.94 -16.77 -15.72
C ALA A 85 -17.73 -15.99 -15.16
N GLU A 86 -17.98 -14.75 -14.73
CA GLU A 86 -16.95 -13.84 -14.19
C GLU A 86 -16.18 -14.44 -13.01
N SER A 87 -16.86 -15.17 -12.12
CA SER A 87 -16.25 -15.81 -10.95
C SER A 87 -15.14 -16.78 -11.34
N THR A 88 -15.37 -17.61 -12.35
CA THR A 88 -14.41 -18.60 -12.85
C THR A 88 -13.25 -17.92 -13.58
N LEU A 89 -13.52 -16.86 -14.35
CA LEU A 89 -12.47 -16.05 -14.98
C LEU A 89 -11.55 -15.41 -13.93
N ARG A 90 -12.13 -14.88 -12.85
CA ARG A 90 -11.38 -14.29 -11.73
C ARG A 90 -10.49 -15.31 -11.03
N GLU A 91 -10.97 -16.53 -10.82
CA GLU A 91 -10.16 -17.62 -10.22
C GLU A 91 -9.00 -18.03 -11.13
N ARG A 92 -9.26 -18.20 -12.43
CA ARG A 92 -8.21 -18.55 -13.40
C ARG A 92 -7.18 -17.42 -13.54
N LEU A 93 -7.62 -16.15 -13.55
CA LEU A 93 -6.71 -15.01 -13.57
C LEU A 93 -5.79 -14.98 -12.34
N LYS A 94 -6.32 -15.32 -11.15
CA LYS A 94 -5.51 -15.46 -9.92
C LYS A 94 -4.48 -16.58 -10.01
N ALA A 95 -4.71 -17.63 -10.81
CA ALA A 95 -3.75 -18.70 -11.01
C ALA A 95 -2.58 -18.28 -11.92
N VAL A 96 -2.87 -17.46 -12.94
CA VAL A 96 -1.86 -16.90 -13.86
C VAL A 96 -0.99 -15.87 -13.15
N VAL A 97 -1.63 -14.96 -12.42
CA VAL A 97 -0.93 -13.89 -11.70
C VAL A 97 -0.45 -14.45 -10.36
N ARG A 98 0.83 -14.83 -10.28
CA ARG A 98 1.51 -15.08 -8.99
C ARG A 98 1.71 -13.77 -8.23
N MET A 99 0.63 -13.14 -7.79
CA MET A 99 0.67 -12.07 -6.80
C MET A 99 0.62 -12.71 -5.42
N SER A 100 1.79 -13.12 -4.93
CA SER A 100 1.94 -13.38 -3.49
C SER A 100 2.20 -12.04 -2.82
N TYR A 101 1.15 -11.40 -2.30
CA TYR A 101 1.37 -10.42 -1.24
C TYR A 101 1.88 -11.19 -0.02
N PRO A 102 3.09 -10.89 0.51
CA PRO A 102 3.45 -11.44 1.81
C PRO A 102 2.36 -11.01 2.78
N THR A 103 1.64 -11.98 3.34
CA THR A 103 0.56 -11.69 4.29
C THR A 103 1.21 -10.93 5.44
N SER A 104 0.65 -9.78 5.81
CA SER A 104 1.18 -8.84 6.82
C SER A 104 1.37 -9.41 8.23
N ASN A 105 1.16 -10.71 8.43
CA ASN A 105 1.20 -11.38 9.72
C ASN A 105 2.61 -11.74 10.22
N GLN A 106 3.68 -11.20 9.63
CA GLN A 106 5.06 -11.40 10.12
C GLN A 106 5.85 -10.10 10.37
N ALA A 107 5.22 -8.92 10.26
CA ALA A 107 5.85 -7.65 10.63
C ALA A 107 5.46 -7.15 12.04
N ALA A 108 4.61 -7.87 12.78
CA ALA A 108 4.17 -7.48 14.13
C ALA A 108 5.16 -7.89 15.25
N GLN A 109 6.47 -7.94 14.95
CA GLN A 109 7.52 -8.00 15.97
C GLN A 109 8.38 -6.74 15.92
N GLY A 110 7.73 -5.62 16.22
CA GLY A 110 8.33 -4.32 16.44
C GLY A 110 7.36 -3.50 17.26
N THR A 111 7.38 -3.68 18.58
CA THR A 111 6.54 -2.92 19.50
C THR A 111 6.95 -1.46 19.50
N GLU A 112 6.32 -0.65 18.65
CA GLU A 112 6.27 0.80 18.86
C GLU A 112 4.82 1.17 19.13
N GLN A 113 4.53 1.44 20.41
CA GLN A 113 3.22 1.86 20.89
C GLN A 113 2.89 3.23 20.29
N VAL A 114 2.08 3.25 19.23
CA VAL A 114 1.51 4.50 18.73
C VAL A 114 0.40 4.92 19.69
N LYS A 115 0.69 5.90 20.55
CA LYS A 115 -0.31 6.59 21.38
C LYS A 115 -1.22 7.42 20.47
N LEU A 116 -2.42 6.91 20.19
CA LEU A 116 -3.47 7.68 19.52
C LEU A 116 -4.22 8.50 20.58
N ASN A 117 -3.99 9.81 20.61
CA ASN A 117 -4.84 10.75 21.34
C ASN A 117 -6.08 11.03 20.48
N VAL A 118 -7.16 10.29 20.72
CA VAL A 118 -8.46 10.58 20.12
C VAL A 118 -9.17 11.59 21.01
N SER A 119 -9.33 12.82 20.52
CA SER A 119 -10.15 13.85 21.14
C SER A 119 -11.51 13.83 20.46
N LEU A 120 -12.53 13.25 21.08
CA LEU A 120 -13.91 13.35 20.59
C LEU A 120 -14.51 14.65 21.13
N LEU A 121 -14.91 15.54 20.23
CA LEU A 121 -15.79 16.67 20.54
C LEU A 121 -17.22 16.13 20.66
N SER A 122 -17.63 15.75 21.86
CA SER A 122 -19.06 15.66 22.17
C SER A 122 -19.50 16.99 22.76
N ASP A 123 -20.35 17.66 22.00
CA ASP A 123 -21.28 18.72 22.37
C ASP A 123 -21.00 19.48 23.68
N GLY A 124 -20.56 20.74 23.54
CA GLY A 124 -20.59 21.75 24.60
C GLY A 124 -19.99 21.35 25.95
N SER A 125 -18.71 21.73 26.15
CA SER A 125 -18.07 21.99 27.46
C SER A 125 -17.62 20.79 28.34
N LYS A 126 -16.59 20.05 27.91
CA LYS A 126 -15.32 19.78 28.65
C LYS A 126 -14.42 18.81 27.87
N LEU A 127 -13.12 19.12 27.80
CA LEU A 127 -12.09 18.20 27.31
C LEU A 127 -11.80 17.16 28.40
N GLU A 128 -12.20 15.89 28.21
CA GLU A 128 -11.70 14.78 29.02
C GLU A 128 -10.81 13.85 28.18
N SER A 129 -9.56 13.68 28.62
CA SER A 129 -8.61 12.72 28.08
C SER A 129 -8.89 11.33 28.65
N ARG A 130 -9.47 10.43 27.86
CA ARG A 130 -9.65 9.02 28.24
C ARG A 130 -8.61 8.14 27.54
N HIS A 131 -7.87 7.38 28.34
CA HIS A 131 -6.97 6.33 27.87
C HIS A 131 -7.82 5.10 27.53
N VAL A 132 -7.87 4.73 26.25
CA VAL A 132 -8.47 3.45 25.82
C VAL A 132 -7.34 2.53 25.41
N VAL A 133 -7.11 1.50 26.21
CA VAL A 133 -6.24 0.37 25.87
C VAL A 133 -7.14 -0.71 25.29
N THR A 134 -7.13 -0.88 23.97
CA THR A 134 -7.78 -2.03 23.32
C THR A 134 -6.70 -3.06 23.00
N GLY A 135 -6.77 -4.19 23.71
CA GLY A 135 -6.02 -5.40 23.40
C GLY A 135 -6.63 -6.12 22.19
N ILE A 136 -5.78 -6.85 21.48
CA ILE A 136 -6.12 -7.75 20.37
C ILE A 136 -6.87 -8.97 20.91
#